data_AF-A0A089LD49-F1
#
_entry.id   AF-A0A089LD49-F1
#
_cell.length_a   1.000
_cell.length_b   1.000
_cell.length_c   1.000
_cell.angle_alpha   90.00
_cell.angle_beta   90.00
_cell.angle_gamma   90.00
#
_symmetry.space_group_name_H-M   'P 1'
#
loop_
_entity.id
_entity.type
_entity.pdbx_description
1 polymer ?
#
loop_
_entity_poly.entity_id
_entity_poly.type
_entity_poly.pdbx_seq_one_letter_code
_entity_poly.pdbx_strand_id
1 'polypeptide(L)'
;MAKNNWRYQGTASPVLDFKLLIDELTPDYNVVAVEPLVYGLSDETDKERTTENIINEVHEAVQQLGIDRYILMGHSITGLYGVSYVKAYPYEVLAF
;
A
#
# COMPACT_ATOMS: atom_id res chain seq x y z
N MET A 1 3.96 26.09 -13.17
CA MET A 1 4.85 25.27 -12.33
C MET A 1 4.49 23.82 -12.58
N ALA A 2 5.44 22.99 -13.00
CA ALA A 2 5.18 21.63 -13.45
C ALA A 2 4.70 20.76 -12.28
N LYS A 3 3.44 20.31 -12.31
CA LYS A 3 2.95 19.24 -11.43
C LYS A 3 3.65 17.96 -11.87
N ASN A 4 4.63 17.48 -11.10
CA ASN A 4 5.32 16.23 -11.41
C ASN A 4 4.31 15.07 -11.35
N ASN A 5 4.00 14.53 -12.54
CA ASN A 5 3.00 13.51 -12.80
C ASN A 5 3.45 12.10 -12.36
N TRP A 6 3.59 11.87 -11.06
CA TRP A 6 3.68 10.49 -10.53
C TRP A 6 2.30 9.82 -10.40
N ARG A 7 1.35 10.16 -11.29
CA ARG A 7 -0.04 9.69 -11.22
C ARG A 7 -0.25 8.22 -11.59
N TYR A 8 0.78 7.47 -11.94
CA TYR A 8 0.61 6.10 -12.43
C TYR A 8 1.60 5.12 -11.79
N GLN A 9 1.19 4.46 -10.69
CA GLN A 9 1.80 3.23 -10.18
C GLN A 9 1.50 2.00 -11.07
N GLY A 10 1.01 2.21 -12.30
CA GLY A 10 0.79 1.16 -13.29
C GLY A 10 -0.53 0.41 -13.19
N THR A 11 -1.44 0.82 -12.30
CA THR A 11 -2.77 0.20 -12.11
C THR A 11 -3.85 1.24 -11.83
N ALA A 12 -5.09 0.94 -12.23
CA ALA A 12 -6.27 1.72 -11.88
C ALA A 12 -6.85 1.32 -10.52
N SER A 13 -6.71 0.05 -10.10
CA SER A 13 -7.19 -0.47 -8.82
C SER A 13 -6.41 -1.73 -8.43
N PRO A 14 -5.51 -1.64 -7.43
CA PRO A 14 -4.79 -2.79 -6.89
C PRO A 14 -5.70 -3.95 -6.46
N VAL A 15 -6.87 -3.64 -5.89
CA VAL A 15 -7.82 -4.66 -5.41
C VAL A 15 -8.32 -5.53 -6.56
N LEU A 16 -8.60 -4.92 -7.72
CA LEU A 16 -9.05 -5.66 -8.89
C LEU A 16 -7.91 -6.44 -9.54
N ASP A 17 -6.73 -5.85 -9.65
CA ASP A 17 -5.56 -6.48 -10.26
C ASP A 17 -5.10 -7.74 -9.51
N PHE A 18 -5.20 -7.73 -8.18
CA PHE A 18 -4.81 -8.86 -7.34
C PHE A 18 -5.98 -9.75 -6.92
N LYS A 19 -7.19 -9.54 -7.45
CA LYS A 19 -8.38 -10.27 -7.02
C LYS A 19 -8.18 -11.79 -6.98
N LEU A 20 -7.60 -12.39 -8.03
CA LEU A 20 -7.39 -13.84 -8.08
C LEU A 20 -6.44 -14.33 -6.98
N LEU A 21 -5.40 -13.56 -6.67
CA LEU A 21 -4.47 -13.90 -5.57
C LEU A 21 -5.13 -13.72 -4.21
N ILE A 22 -5.90 -12.64 -4.03
CA ILE A 22 -6.66 -12.37 -2.80
C ILE A 22 -7.65 -13.51 -2.55
N ASP A 23 -8.40 -13.92 -3.58
CA ASP A 23 -9.39 -15.00 -3.49
C ASP A 23 -8.73 -16.34 -3.08
N GLU A 24 -7.53 -16.62 -3.57
CA GLU A 24 -6.76 -17.83 -3.21
C GLU A 24 -6.22 -17.81 -1.77
N LEU A 25 -5.85 -16.63 -1.25
CA LEU A 25 -5.26 -16.48 0.08
C LEU A 25 -6.30 -16.32 1.22
N THR A 26 -7.48 -15.80 0.90
CA THR A 26 -8.54 -15.48 1.88
C THR A 26 -9.07 -16.70 2.69
N PRO A 27 -9.01 -17.96 2.21
CA PRO A 27 -9.37 -19.11 3.04
C PRO A 27 -8.48 -19.30 4.28
N ASP A 28 -7.20 -18.92 4.18
CA ASP A 28 -6.20 -19.19 5.23
C ASP A 28 -5.68 -17.92 5.92
N TYR A 29 -5.84 -16.75 5.28
CA TYR A 29 -5.31 -15.47 5.76
C TYR A 29 -6.34 -14.35 5.76
N ASN A 30 -6.21 -13.42 6.69
CA ASN A 30 -6.86 -12.13 6.60
C ASN A 30 -6.08 -11.26 5.60
N VAL A 31 -6.61 -11.10 4.39
CA VAL A 31 -5.96 -10.35 3.31
C VAL A 31 -6.50 -8.92 3.27
N VAL A 32 -5.62 -7.93 3.41
CA VAL A 32 -5.95 -6.52 3.26
C VAL A 32 -5.22 -5.96 2.05
N ALA A 33 -5.99 -5.51 1.05
CA ALA A 33 -5.46 -4.79 -0.09
C ALA A 33 -5.70 -3.29 0.11
N VAL A 34 -4.62 -2.55 0.35
CA VAL A 34 -4.66 -1.10 0.55
C VAL A 34 -4.48 -0.40 -0.79
N GLU A 35 -5.43 0.47 -1.16
CA GLU A 35 -5.27 1.39 -2.27
C GLU A 35 -4.69 2.71 -1.73
N PRO A 36 -3.46 3.12 -2.08
CA PRO A 36 -2.92 4.39 -1.64
C PRO A 36 -3.77 5.57 -2.14
N LEU A 37 -3.71 6.73 -1.48
CA LEU A 37 -4.38 7.94 -1.97
C LEU A 37 -4.04 8.17 -3.45
N VAL A 38 -5.02 8.69 -4.20
CA VAL A 38 -5.07 8.85 -5.67
C VAL A 38 -5.20 7.57 -6.50
N TYR A 39 -5.41 6.40 -5.89
CA TYR A 39 -5.63 5.12 -6.59
C TYR A 39 -6.96 4.47 -6.26
N GLY A 40 -7.55 3.80 -7.25
CA GLY A 40 -8.77 3.00 -7.08
C GLY A 40 -9.92 3.81 -6.49
N LEU A 41 -10.40 3.37 -5.33
CA LEU A 41 -11.48 3.99 -4.58
C LEU A 41 -10.99 4.96 -3.49
N SER A 42 -9.68 5.11 -3.31
CA SER A 42 -9.12 6.02 -2.32
C SER A 42 -9.22 7.48 -2.75
N ASP A 43 -9.34 8.36 -1.76
CA ASP A 43 -9.47 9.79 -1.97
C ASP A 43 -8.27 10.41 -2.73
N GLU A 44 -8.55 11.51 -3.43
CA GLU A 44 -7.50 12.36 -4.00
C GLU A 44 -6.75 13.11 -2.89
N THR A 45 -5.54 13.58 -3.19
CA THR A 45 -4.77 14.41 -2.25
C THR A 45 -3.91 15.43 -2.97
N ASP A 46 -3.78 16.61 -2.37
CA ASP A 46 -2.85 17.65 -2.80
C ASP A 46 -1.45 17.50 -2.15
N LYS A 47 -1.27 16.54 -1.24
CA LYS A 47 0.04 16.23 -0.65
C LYS A 47 0.99 15.71 -1.73
N GLU A 48 2.25 16.12 -1.64
CA GLU A 48 3.30 15.58 -2.51
C GLU A 48 3.40 14.06 -2.33
N ARG A 49 3.47 13.32 -3.44
CA ARG A 49 3.55 11.84 -3.42
C ARG A 49 4.99 11.36 -3.17
N THR A 50 5.56 11.78 -2.05
CA THR A 50 6.87 11.29 -1.57
C THR A 50 6.70 9.88 -1.00
N THR A 51 7.79 9.10 -0.99
CA THR A 51 7.79 7.77 -0.37
C THR A 51 7.35 7.83 1.09
N GLU A 52 7.81 8.83 1.84
CA GLU A 52 7.45 9.02 3.26
C GLU A 52 5.95 9.24 3.45
N ASN A 53 5.33 10.11 2.64
CA ASN A 53 3.89 10.35 2.74
C ASN A 53 3.09 9.08 2.39
N ILE A 54 3.49 8.38 1.33
CA ILE A 54 2.80 7.16 0.90
C ILE A 54 2.87 6.06 1.98
N ILE A 55 4.05 5.80 2.56
CA ILE A 55 4.19 4.75 3.58
C ILE A 55 3.43 5.11 4.86
N ASN A 56 3.43 6.39 5.27
CA ASN A 56 2.70 6.84 6.45
C ASN A 56 1.19 6.71 6.25
N GLU A 57 0.66 7.08 5.08
CA GLU A 57 -0.75 6.94 4.73
C GLU A 57 -1.20 5.46 4.72
N VAL A 58 -0.37 4.58 4.17
CA VAL A 58 -0.64 3.13 4.19
C VAL A 58 -0.61 2.59 5.64
N HIS A 59 0.37 3.01 6.44
CA HIS A 59 0.46 2.63 7.84
C HIS A 59 -0.77 3.09 8.63
N GLU A 60 -1.17 4.36 8.48
CA GLU A 60 -2.37 4.90 9.14
C GLU A 60 -3.64 4.12 8.74
N ALA A 61 -3.78 3.72 7.48
CA ALA A 61 -4.91 2.92 7.02
C ALA A 61 -4.94 1.53 7.67
N VAL A 62 -3.79 0.87 7.78
CA VAL A 62 -3.67 -0.46 8.42
C VAL A 62 -3.93 -0.37 9.93
N GLN A 63 -3.43 0.66 10.59
CA GLN A 63 -3.63 0.89 12.03
C GLN A 63 -5.09 1.17 12.38
N GLN A 64 -5.86 1.83 11.51
CA GLN A 64 -7.30 2.01 11.69
C GLN A 64 -8.09 0.70 11.71
N LEU A 65 -7.53 -0.37 11.14
CA LEU A 65 -8.10 -1.73 11.19
C LEU A 65 -7.68 -2.51 12.45
N GLY A 66 -6.81 -1.95 13.30
CA GLY A 66 -6.28 -2.61 14.49
C GLY A 66 -5.33 -3.76 14.18
N ILE A 67 -4.59 -3.68 13.07
CA ILE A 67 -3.65 -4.71 12.63
C ILE A 67 -2.22 -4.28 12.97
N ASP A 68 -1.65 -4.90 13.99
CA ASP A 68 -0.34 -4.50 14.53
C ASP A 68 0.83 -5.32 13.96
N ARG A 69 0.57 -6.48 13.35
CA ARG A 69 1.60 -7.37 12.79
C ARG A 69 1.11 -8.04 11.50
N TYR A 70 1.89 -7.95 10.42
CA TYR A 70 1.46 -8.42 9.10
C TYR A 70 2.63 -8.83 8.21
N ILE A 71 2.33 -9.61 7.17
CA ILE A 71 3.22 -9.87 6.03
C ILE A 71 2.94 -8.77 5.01
N LEU A 72 3.97 -8.02 4.63
CA LEU A 72 3.85 -6.95 3.65
C LEU A 72 4.17 -7.51 2.25
N MET A 73 3.31 -7.25 1.27
CA MET A 73 3.49 -7.72 -0.11
C MET A 73 3.54 -6.54 -1.07
N GLY A 74 4.74 -6.11 -1.44
CA GLY A 74 4.96 -5.02 -2.39
C GLY A 74 5.13 -5.55 -3.83
N HIS A 75 4.39 -4.98 -4.79
CA HIS A 75 4.55 -5.29 -6.22
C HIS A 75 5.03 -4.04 -6.99
N SER A 76 5.88 -4.24 -8.00
CA SER A 76 6.41 -3.15 -8.84
C SER A 76 7.07 -2.04 -7.99
N ILE A 77 6.70 -0.77 -8.20
CA ILE A 77 7.23 0.37 -7.45
C ILE A 77 6.92 0.31 -5.96
N THR A 78 5.82 -0.34 -5.57
CA THR A 78 5.49 -0.58 -4.16
C THR A 78 6.50 -1.51 -3.49
N GLY A 79 7.27 -2.31 -4.25
CA GLY A 79 8.42 -3.04 -3.73
C GLY A 79 9.49 -2.10 -3.12
N LEU A 80 9.77 -0.97 -3.78
CA LEU A 80 10.71 0.03 -3.25
C LEU A 80 10.13 0.77 -2.03
N TYR A 81 8.83 1.09 -2.08
CA TYR A 81 8.15 1.68 -0.93
C TYR A 81 8.13 0.73 0.27
N GLY A 82 7.96 -0.57 0.03
CA GLY A 82 7.98 -1.59 1.07
C GLY A 82 9.33 -1.68 1.80
N VAL A 83 10.46 -1.51 1.11
CA VAL A 83 11.77 -1.42 1.77
C VAL A 83 11.84 -0.22 2.73
N SER A 84 11.31 0.94 2.31
CA SER A 84 11.22 2.12 3.20
C SER A 84 10.24 1.89 4.34
N TYR A 85 9.12 1.22 4.07
CA TYR A 85 8.10 0.88 5.06
C TYR A 85 8.67 0.00 6.17
N VAL A 86 9.36 -1.09 5.81
CA VAL A 86 10.01 -2.00 6.78
C VAL A 86 11.03 -1.27 7.66
N LYS A 87 11.74 -0.29 7.09
CA LYS A 87 12.69 0.54 7.87
C LYS A 87 12.00 1.49 8.84
N ALA A 88 10.85 2.05 8.45
CA ALA A 88 10.08 2.97 9.29
C ALA A 88 9.32 2.23 10.41
N TYR A 89 8.79 1.04 10.11
CA TYR A 89 7.92 0.25 10.99
C TYR A 89 8.45 -1.19 11.21
N PRO A 90 9.68 -1.35 11.73
CA PRO A 90 10.37 -2.66 11.75
C PRO A 90 9.73 -3.71 12.66
N TYR A 91 8.86 -3.30 13.58
CA TYR A 91 8.20 -4.20 14.54
C TYR A 91 6.84 -4.70 14.06
N GLU A 92 6.28 -4.09 13.02
CA GLU A 92 4.97 -4.44 12.46
C GLU A 92 5.09 -5.49 11.34
N VAL A 93 6.19 -5.45 10.58
CA VAL A 93 6.37 -6.33 9.41
C VAL A 93 7.04 -7.65 9.83
N LEU A 94 6.31 -8.76 9.65
CA LEU A 94 6.78 -10.13 9.94
C LEU A 94 7.66 -10.68 8.82
N ALA A 95 7.32 -10.35 7.59
CA ALA A 95 8.01 -10.76 6.37
C ALA A 95 7.69 -9.76 5.24
N PHE A 96 8.63 -9.62 4.30
CA PHE A 96 8.53 -8.82 3.09
C PHE A 96 9.21 -9.54 1.93
#